data_AF-A0A7S4PZ27-F1
#
_entry.id   AF-A0A7S4PZ27-F1
#
_cell.length_a   1.000
_cell.length_b   1.000
_cell.length_c   1.000
_cell.angle_alpha   90.00
_cell.angle_beta   90.00
_cell.angle_gamma   90.00
#
_symmetry.space_group_name_H-M   'P 1'
#
loop_
_entity.id
_entity.type
_entity.pdbx_description
1 polymer ?
#
loop_
_entity_poly.entity_id
_entity_poly.type
_entity_poly.pdbx_seq_one_letter_code
_entity_poly.pdbx_strand_id
1 'polypeptide(L)'
;PLIKSLEGTKAAATTISESLAESNRLQVDLDQQREVYRPLATLGSRIFIMVRELSCIDHMYRFSLEAFMVLFNKVLNLKLGVDSTEEKLRQLGNQLKIMVLFYISRSLFKADRLSFGLHMVRSILPEKFEPNEWEIFQGTFIPSNQPPTAAPSWCPSDRAASLQLLRAAFPRIDEVWQLGKDALWQPWAASDKCEDSFDSSIYSRMSSFQRVLLIQ
;
A
#
# COMPACT_ATOMS: atom_id res chain seq x y z
N PRO A 1 -46.42 37.39 -37.35
CA PRO A 1 -45.32 36.49 -37.79
C PRO A 1 -44.09 36.57 -36.87
N LEU A 2 -43.52 37.76 -36.62
CA LEU A 2 -42.33 37.91 -35.75
C LEU A 2 -42.61 37.68 -34.26
N ILE A 3 -43.73 38.19 -33.72
CA ILE A 3 -44.05 38.06 -32.28
C ILE A 3 -44.17 36.58 -31.86
N LYS A 4 -44.90 35.76 -32.64
CA LYS A 4 -45.01 34.31 -32.41
C LYS A 4 -43.65 33.60 -32.52
N SER A 5 -42.79 34.01 -33.45
CA SER A 5 -41.44 33.46 -33.57
C SER A 5 -40.60 33.79 -32.34
N LEU A 6 -40.75 34.99 -31.79
CA LEU A 6 -39.99 35.47 -30.63
C LEU A 6 -40.46 34.80 -29.33
N GLU A 7 -41.77 34.59 -29.18
CA GLU A 7 -42.34 33.76 -28.11
C GLU A 7 -41.87 32.31 -28.19
N GLY A 8 -41.82 31.74 -29.40
CA GLY A 8 -41.26 30.40 -29.64
C GLY A 8 -39.78 30.29 -29.28
N THR A 9 -38.96 31.26 -29.70
CA THR A 9 -37.54 31.32 -29.33
C THR A 9 -37.34 31.46 -27.81
N LYS A 10 -38.18 32.27 -27.14
CA LYS A 10 -38.14 32.41 -25.68
C LYS A 10 -38.48 31.11 -24.97
N ALA A 11 -39.54 30.42 -25.40
CA ALA A 11 -39.94 29.13 -24.83
C ALA A 11 -38.84 28.06 -25.05
N ALA A 12 -38.22 28.03 -26.23
CA ALA A 12 -37.10 27.15 -26.52
C ALA A 12 -35.89 27.46 -25.64
N ALA A 13 -35.52 28.74 -25.47
CA ALA A 13 -34.42 29.15 -24.61
C ALA A 13 -34.66 28.78 -23.14
N THR A 14 -35.88 28.95 -22.62
CA THR A 14 -36.25 28.51 -21.27
C THR A 14 -36.11 26.99 -21.14
N THR A 15 -36.64 26.23 -22.09
CA THR A 15 -36.56 24.76 -22.08
C THR A 15 -35.11 24.27 -22.11
N ILE A 16 -34.25 24.90 -22.92
CA ILE A 16 -32.82 24.60 -22.97
C ILE A 16 -32.16 24.90 -21.63
N SER A 17 -32.47 26.05 -21.02
CA SER A 17 -31.94 26.45 -19.72
C SER A 17 -32.33 25.47 -18.60
N GLU A 18 -33.59 25.05 -18.57
CA GLU A 18 -34.10 24.06 -17.61
C GLU A 18 -33.45 22.68 -17.81
N SER A 19 -33.35 22.23 -19.07
CA SER A 19 -32.70 20.96 -19.42
C SER A 19 -31.22 20.95 -19.03
N LEU A 20 -30.53 22.08 -19.22
CA LEU A 20 -29.13 22.22 -18.83
C LEU A 20 -28.98 22.20 -17.30
N ALA A 21 -29.86 22.89 -16.57
CA ALA A 21 -29.86 22.88 -15.11
C ALA A 21 -30.10 21.47 -14.55
N GLU A 22 -31.05 20.73 -15.12
CA GLU A 22 -31.33 19.35 -14.72
C GLU A 22 -30.18 18.41 -15.07
N SER A 23 -29.59 18.54 -16.27
CA SER A 23 -28.42 17.74 -16.66
C SER A 23 -27.25 17.94 -15.70
N ASN A 24 -26.98 19.18 -15.28
CA ASN A 24 -25.93 19.48 -14.32
C ASN A 24 -26.22 18.84 -12.95
N ARG A 25 -27.47 18.88 -12.50
CA ARG A 25 -27.90 18.26 -11.23
C ARG A 25 -27.71 16.73 -11.28
N LEU A 26 -28.13 16.09 -12.36
CA LEU A 26 -27.98 14.65 -12.56
C LEU A 26 -26.51 14.23 -12.66
N GLN A 27 -25.67 15.05 -13.32
CA GLN A 27 -24.24 14.77 -13.40
C GLN A 27 -23.59 14.75 -12.01
N VAL A 28 -23.90 15.73 -11.17
CA VAL A 28 -23.36 15.79 -9.79
C VAL A 28 -23.79 14.57 -8.97
N ASP A 29 -25.07 14.17 -9.05
CA ASP A 29 -25.57 12.99 -8.34
C ASP A 29 -24.91 11.70 -8.83
N LEU A 30 -24.81 11.50 -10.15
CA LEU A 30 -24.13 10.34 -10.73
C LEU A 30 -22.66 10.27 -10.34
N ASP A 31 -21.96 11.41 -10.34
CA ASP A 31 -20.56 11.46 -9.95
C ASP A 31 -20.41 11.11 -8.46
N GLN A 32 -21.29 11.59 -7.58
CA GLN A 32 -21.31 11.17 -6.16
C GLN A 32 -21.52 9.67 -6.01
N GLN A 33 -22.45 9.06 -6.75
CA GLN A 33 -22.67 7.61 -6.70
C GLN A 33 -21.45 6.81 -7.21
N ARG A 34 -20.72 7.33 -8.20
CA ARG A 34 -19.51 6.70 -8.75
C ARG A 34 -18.31 6.78 -7.79
N GLU A 35 -18.16 7.91 -7.11
CA GLU A 35 -17.04 8.14 -6.17
C GLU A 35 -16.98 7.07 -5.07
N VAL A 36 -18.13 6.57 -4.62
CA VAL A 36 -18.20 5.48 -3.63
C VAL A 36 -17.40 4.25 -4.07
N TYR A 37 -17.33 3.94 -5.37
CA TYR A 37 -16.62 2.77 -5.91
C TYR A 37 -15.15 3.03 -6.27
N ARG A 38 -14.73 4.30 -6.34
CA ARG A 38 -13.37 4.70 -6.72
C ARG A 38 -12.27 4.03 -5.88
N PRO A 39 -12.41 3.83 -4.55
CA PRO A 39 -11.39 3.15 -3.75
C PRO A 39 -11.13 1.71 -4.20
N LEU A 40 -12.19 0.94 -4.51
CA LEU A 40 -12.07 -0.44 -4.98
C LEU A 40 -11.43 -0.50 -6.37
N ALA A 41 -11.82 0.40 -7.27
CA ALA A 41 -11.23 0.49 -8.61
C ALA A 41 -9.73 0.85 -8.55
N THR A 42 -9.37 1.79 -7.68
CA THR A 42 -7.98 2.20 -7.46
C THR A 42 -7.15 1.04 -6.91
N LEU A 43 -7.67 0.29 -5.94
CA LEU A 43 -7.04 -0.92 -5.41
C LEU A 43 -6.85 -1.97 -6.51
N GLY A 44 -7.89 -2.23 -7.32
CA GLY A 44 -7.81 -3.18 -8.43
C GLY A 44 -6.73 -2.81 -9.45
N SER A 45 -6.66 -1.53 -9.83
CA SER A 45 -5.63 -1.02 -10.74
C SER A 45 -4.21 -1.21 -10.19
N ARG A 46 -3.98 -0.85 -8.91
CA ARG A 46 -2.67 -1.06 -8.25
C ARG A 46 -2.27 -2.53 -8.22
N ILE A 47 -3.21 -3.42 -7.87
CA ILE A 47 -2.94 -4.86 -7.82
C ILE A 47 -2.57 -5.38 -9.23
N PHE A 48 -3.30 -4.98 -10.27
CA PHE A 48 -2.99 -5.43 -11.63
C PHE A 48 -1.61 -4.96 -12.11
N ILE A 49 -1.26 -3.70 -11.85
CA ILE A 49 0.07 -3.16 -12.18
C ILE A 49 1.16 -3.95 -11.45
N MET A 50 0.99 -4.18 -10.15
CA MET A 50 1.92 -4.97 -9.33
C MET A 50 2.09 -6.40 -9.84
N VAL A 51 1.00 -7.06 -10.24
CA VAL A 51 1.06 -8.42 -10.81
C VAL A 51 1.79 -8.43 -12.15
N ARG A 52 1.61 -7.39 -12.97
CA ARG A 52 2.32 -7.24 -14.25
C ARG A 52 3.83 -7.07 -14.04
N GLU A 53 4.24 -6.37 -12.99
CA GLU A 53 5.65 -6.12 -12.66
C GLU A 53 6.40 -7.39 -12.22
N LEU A 54 5.71 -8.48 -11.91
CA LEU A 54 6.35 -9.76 -11.57
C LEU A 54 7.20 -10.34 -12.70
N SER A 55 6.95 -9.94 -13.95
CA SER A 55 7.79 -10.34 -15.08
C SER A 55 9.24 -9.85 -14.97
N CYS A 56 9.50 -8.86 -14.10
CA CYS A 56 10.85 -8.38 -13.81
C CYS A 56 11.65 -9.34 -12.92
N ILE A 57 10.97 -10.21 -12.15
CA ILE A 57 11.61 -11.25 -11.32
C ILE A 57 11.95 -12.45 -12.21
N ASP A 58 10.95 -12.95 -12.93
CA ASP A 58 11.11 -14.05 -13.88
C ASP A 58 10.24 -13.78 -15.12
N HIS A 59 10.80 -13.97 -16.31
CA HIS A 59 10.09 -13.71 -17.57
C HIS A 59 8.82 -14.56 -17.76
N MET A 60 8.69 -15.69 -17.03
CA MET A 60 7.53 -16.59 -17.05
C MET A 60 6.36 -16.05 -16.23
N TYR A 61 6.59 -15.11 -15.30
CA TYR A 61 5.56 -14.52 -14.46
C TYR A 61 4.76 -13.44 -15.21
N ARG A 62 4.03 -13.88 -16.24
CA ARG A 62 3.18 -13.04 -17.07
C ARG A 62 1.72 -13.40 -16.84
N PHE A 63 0.94 -12.41 -16.45
CA PHE A 63 -0.50 -12.54 -16.24
C PHE A 63 -1.25 -11.57 -17.15
N SER A 64 -2.30 -12.06 -17.81
CA SER A 64 -3.13 -11.24 -18.67
C SER A 64 -4.13 -10.41 -17.85
N LEU A 65 -4.56 -9.29 -18.42
CA LEU A 65 -5.66 -8.50 -17.86
C LEU A 65 -6.95 -9.33 -17.78
N GLU A 66 -7.19 -10.19 -18.76
CA GLU A 66 -8.36 -11.07 -18.80
C GLU A 66 -8.40 -12.02 -17.58
N ALA A 67 -7.28 -12.68 -17.26
CA ALA A 67 -7.19 -13.53 -16.07
C ALA A 67 -7.46 -12.75 -14.78
N PHE A 68 -6.94 -11.52 -14.69
CA PHE A 68 -7.22 -10.63 -13.57
C PHE A 68 -8.71 -10.24 -13.49
N MET A 69 -9.35 -9.91 -14.61
CA MET A 69 -10.77 -9.56 -14.66
C MET A 69 -11.67 -10.73 -14.25
N VAL A 70 -11.29 -11.98 -14.57
CA VAL A 70 -12.01 -13.17 -14.07
C VAL A 70 -11.97 -13.23 -12.54
N LEU A 71 -10.82 -12.98 -11.92
CA LEU A 71 -10.70 -12.92 -10.46
C LEU A 71 -11.50 -11.77 -9.86
N PHE A 72 -11.39 -10.58 -10.47
CA PHE A 72 -12.09 -9.39 -10.00
C PHE A 72 -13.61 -9.58 -10.03
N ASN A 73 -14.15 -10.09 -11.13
CA ASN A 73 -15.58 -10.41 -11.25
C ASN A 73 -16.01 -11.50 -10.25
N LYS A 74 -15.17 -12.50 -10.00
CA LYS A 74 -15.45 -13.52 -8.99
C LYS A 74 -15.57 -12.92 -7.59
N VAL A 75 -14.73 -11.94 -7.26
CA VAL A 75 -14.85 -11.19 -6.00
C VAL A 75 -16.15 -10.38 -5.95
N LEU A 76 -16.49 -9.66 -7.01
CA LEU A 76 -17.72 -8.85 -7.06
C LEU A 76 -19.01 -9.67 -6.87
N ASN A 77 -19.01 -10.93 -7.31
CA ASN A 77 -20.13 -11.84 -7.18
C ASN A 77 -20.23 -12.51 -5.79
N LEU A 78 -19.31 -12.21 -4.86
CA LEU A 78 -19.40 -12.72 -3.50
C LEU A 78 -20.61 -12.13 -2.78
N LYS A 79 -21.39 -12.99 -2.14
CA LYS A 79 -22.49 -12.58 -1.26
C LYS A 79 -21.92 -12.21 0.10
N LEU A 80 -21.87 -10.91 0.37
CA LEU A 80 -21.46 -10.36 1.65
C LEU A 80 -22.74 -9.91 2.37
N GLY A 81 -23.01 -10.47 3.56
CA GLY A 81 -24.20 -10.15 4.36
C GLY A 81 -24.05 -8.82 5.10
N VAL A 82 -23.88 -7.72 4.36
CA VAL A 82 -23.66 -6.37 4.90
C VAL A 82 -24.52 -5.35 4.20
N ASP A 83 -25.11 -4.45 4.99
CA ASP A 83 -26.10 -3.46 4.53
C ASP A 83 -25.45 -2.16 4.05
N SER A 84 -24.24 -1.82 4.54
CA SER A 84 -23.51 -0.63 4.11
C SER A 84 -22.67 -0.91 2.86
N THR A 85 -22.83 -0.06 1.83
CA THR A 85 -22.02 -0.11 0.60
C THR A 85 -20.53 0.05 0.90
N GLU A 86 -20.15 0.95 1.80
CA GLU A 86 -18.74 1.17 2.16
C GLU A 86 -18.13 -0.07 2.82
N GLU A 87 -18.87 -0.69 3.75
CA GLU A 87 -18.45 -1.93 4.41
C GLU A 87 -18.28 -3.06 3.40
N LYS A 88 -19.26 -3.20 2.49
CA LYS A 88 -19.23 -4.17 1.41
C LYS A 88 -18.00 -3.98 0.53
N LEU A 89 -17.69 -2.75 0.12
CA LEU A 89 -16.53 -2.44 -0.70
C LEU A 89 -15.21 -2.73 0.02
N ARG A 90 -15.13 -2.44 1.33
CA ARG A 90 -13.96 -2.78 2.15
C ARG A 90 -13.73 -4.29 2.21
N GLN A 91 -14.79 -5.06 2.43
CA GLN A 91 -14.72 -6.53 2.45
C GLN A 91 -14.37 -7.11 1.09
N LEU A 92 -14.96 -6.61 -0.01
CA LEU A 92 -14.59 -7.00 -1.37
C LEU A 92 -13.11 -6.70 -1.64
N GLY A 93 -12.62 -5.52 -1.25
CA GLY A 93 -11.21 -5.17 -1.38
C GLY A 93 -10.29 -6.14 -0.63
N ASN A 94 -10.66 -6.56 0.58
CA ASN A 94 -9.88 -7.57 1.32
C ASN A 94 -9.94 -8.96 0.67
N GLN A 95 -11.10 -9.39 0.18
CA GLN A 95 -11.23 -10.65 -0.56
C GLN A 95 -10.42 -10.65 -1.85
N LEU A 96 -10.38 -9.51 -2.57
CA LEU A 96 -9.55 -9.36 -3.76
C LEU A 96 -8.06 -9.56 -3.45
N LYS A 97 -7.55 -8.96 -2.37
CA LYS A 97 -6.16 -9.15 -1.93
C LYS A 97 -5.86 -10.62 -1.68
N ILE A 98 -6.71 -11.30 -0.91
CA ILE A 98 -6.54 -12.72 -0.56
C ILE A 98 -6.58 -13.60 -1.81
N MET A 99 -7.59 -13.40 -2.67
CA MET A 99 -7.75 -14.18 -3.89
C MET A 99 -6.56 -14.03 -4.85
N VAL A 100 -6.07 -12.81 -5.04
CA VAL A 100 -4.91 -12.55 -5.89
C VAL A 100 -3.65 -13.17 -5.28
N LEU A 101 -3.42 -13.00 -3.98
CA LEU A 101 -2.28 -13.61 -3.29
C LEU A 101 -2.23 -15.12 -3.54
N PHE A 102 -3.34 -15.83 -3.34
CA PHE A 102 -3.38 -17.28 -3.54
C PHE A 102 -3.32 -17.70 -5.01
N TYR A 103 -3.98 -16.96 -5.91
CA TYR A 103 -3.98 -17.29 -7.34
C TYR A 103 -2.58 -17.15 -7.93
N ILE A 104 -1.91 -16.04 -7.66
CA ILE A 104 -0.55 -15.77 -8.16
C ILE A 104 0.45 -16.72 -7.50
N SER A 105 0.40 -16.90 -6.18
CA SER A 105 1.34 -17.79 -5.46
C SER A 105 1.31 -19.25 -5.93
N ARG A 106 0.19 -19.71 -6.51
CA ARG A 106 0.11 -21.05 -7.14
C ARG A 106 0.98 -21.17 -8.39
N SER A 107 1.19 -20.06 -9.10
CA SER A 107 1.97 -19.99 -10.33
C SER A 107 3.44 -19.64 -10.10
N LEU A 108 3.79 -19.17 -8.89
CA LEU A 108 5.16 -18.81 -8.52
C LEU A 108 5.93 -20.00 -7.94
N PHE A 109 7.24 -20.03 -8.23
CA PHE A 109 8.18 -20.90 -7.53
C PHE A 109 8.17 -20.62 -6.02
N LYS A 110 8.45 -21.64 -5.22
CA LYS A 110 8.40 -21.54 -3.75
C LYS A 110 9.33 -20.44 -3.22
N ALA A 111 10.49 -20.27 -3.84
CA ALA A 111 11.49 -19.27 -3.46
C ALA A 111 10.97 -17.81 -3.62
N ASP A 112 10.16 -17.54 -4.65
CA ASP A 112 9.73 -16.17 -4.97
C ASP A 112 8.48 -15.72 -4.21
N ARG A 113 7.80 -16.64 -3.52
CA ARG A 113 6.52 -16.34 -2.84
C ARG A 113 6.69 -15.29 -1.74
N LEU A 114 7.81 -15.32 -1.01
CA LEU A 114 8.08 -14.35 0.04
C LEU A 114 8.34 -12.96 -0.55
N SER A 115 9.17 -12.89 -1.60
CA SER A 115 9.46 -11.66 -2.35
C SER A 115 8.18 -11.06 -2.94
N PHE A 116 7.32 -11.89 -3.53
CA PHE A 116 6.00 -11.47 -4.01
C PHE A 116 5.12 -10.94 -2.87
N GLY A 117 5.05 -11.65 -1.74
CA GLY A 117 4.25 -11.22 -0.59
C GLY A 117 4.70 -9.84 -0.07
N LEU A 118 6.01 -9.63 0.06
CA LEU A 118 6.55 -8.35 0.49
C LEU A 118 6.29 -7.24 -0.54
N HIS A 119 6.52 -7.52 -1.83
CA HIS A 119 6.22 -6.58 -2.92
C HIS A 119 4.74 -6.20 -2.94
N MET A 120 3.84 -7.17 -2.77
CA MET A 120 2.41 -6.94 -2.70
C MET A 120 2.01 -6.01 -1.55
N VAL A 121 2.59 -6.20 -0.36
CA VAL A 121 2.35 -5.30 0.78
C VAL A 121 2.84 -3.88 0.45
N ARG A 122 4.04 -3.73 -0.11
CA ARG A 122 4.61 -2.43 -0.50
C ARG A 122 3.82 -1.70 -1.58
N SER A 123 3.26 -2.42 -2.55
CA SER A 123 2.46 -1.82 -3.64
C SER A 123 1.05 -1.44 -3.18
N ILE A 124 0.44 -2.22 -2.27
CA ILE A 124 -0.94 -2.00 -1.83
C ILE A 124 -1.01 -0.98 -0.69
N LEU A 125 -0.07 -1.02 0.25
CA LEU A 125 -0.03 -0.20 1.46
C LEU A 125 1.25 0.68 1.50
N PRO A 126 1.48 1.55 0.51
CA PRO A 126 2.67 2.39 0.48
C PRO A 126 2.77 3.32 1.70
N GLU A 127 1.65 3.68 2.31
CA GLU A 127 1.58 4.53 3.52
C GLU A 127 2.11 3.85 4.79
N LYS A 128 2.41 2.54 4.75
CA LYS A 128 3.01 1.82 5.88
C LYS A 128 4.53 1.86 5.90
N PHE A 129 5.13 2.48 4.89
CA PHE A 129 6.57 2.60 4.71
C PHE A 129 6.94 4.08 4.78
N GLU A 130 7.78 4.45 5.74
CA GLU A 130 8.33 5.80 5.83
C GLU A 130 9.38 6.03 4.72
N PRO A 131 9.72 7.29 4.40
CA PRO A 131 10.75 7.59 3.41
C PRO A 131 12.07 6.90 3.74
N ASN A 132 12.78 6.43 2.70
CA ASN A 132 14.06 5.73 2.76
C ASN A 132 14.02 4.30 3.35
N GLU A 133 12.95 3.88 4.03
CA GLU A 133 12.87 2.55 4.64
C GLU A 133 13.04 1.43 3.61
N TRP A 134 12.41 1.59 2.45
CA TRP A 134 12.43 0.57 1.40
C TRP A 134 13.80 0.50 0.71
N GLU A 135 14.43 1.64 0.46
CA GLU A 135 15.77 1.75 -0.12
C GLU A 135 16.83 1.15 0.81
N ILE A 136 16.69 1.36 2.12
CA ILE A 136 17.56 0.71 3.13
C ILE A 136 17.38 -0.79 3.10
N PHE A 137 16.13 -1.28 3.11
CA PHE A 137 15.84 -2.71 3.04
C PHE A 137 16.48 -3.37 1.80
N GLN A 138 16.43 -2.68 0.66
CA GLN A 138 17.03 -3.14 -0.60
C GLN A 138 18.56 -2.94 -0.67
N GLY A 139 19.16 -2.19 0.27
CA GLY A 139 20.59 -1.85 0.24
C GLY A 139 20.97 -0.81 -0.81
N THR A 140 20.02 -0.03 -1.33
CA THR A 140 20.23 1.00 -2.36
C THR A 140 20.32 2.41 -1.77
N PHE A 141 20.11 2.56 -0.46
CA PHE A 141 20.21 3.83 0.23
C PHE A 141 21.66 4.34 0.29
N ILE A 142 21.87 5.58 -0.15
CA ILE A 142 23.17 6.26 -0.10
C ILE A 142 23.08 7.36 0.95
N PRO A 143 23.85 7.27 2.05
CA PRO A 143 23.80 8.29 3.11
C PRO A 143 24.47 9.58 2.65
N SER A 144 23.87 10.73 3.00
CA SER A 144 24.56 12.01 2.96
C SER A 144 25.64 12.02 4.04
N ASN A 145 26.87 12.48 3.72
CA ASN A 145 28.05 12.49 4.60
C ASN A 145 27.70 12.82 6.07
N GLN A 146 27.56 11.78 6.89
CA GLN A 146 27.41 11.88 8.33
C GLN A 146 28.65 11.29 9.01
N PRO A 147 29.12 11.91 10.11
CA PRO A 147 30.23 11.38 10.87
C PRO A 147 29.86 9.99 11.43
N PRO A 148 30.77 9.00 11.37
CA PRO A 148 30.53 7.69 11.94
C PRO A 148 30.30 7.81 13.45
N THR A 149 29.12 7.41 13.88
CA THR A 149 28.77 7.31 15.30
C THR A 149 29.14 5.92 15.78
N ALA A 150 29.79 5.82 16.94
CA ALA A 150 30.15 4.53 17.53
C ALA A 150 28.92 3.63 17.68
N ALA A 151 29.07 2.36 17.29
CA ALA A 151 28.03 1.36 17.47
C ALA A 151 27.85 1.04 18.97
N PRO A 152 26.62 0.79 19.44
CA PRO A 152 26.37 0.29 20.79
C PRO A 152 27.06 -1.05 21.06
N SER A 153 27.31 -1.39 22.32
CA SER A 153 28.06 -2.60 22.70
C SER A 153 27.34 -3.91 22.34
N TRP A 154 26.01 -3.87 22.22
CA TRP A 154 25.18 -5.01 21.83
C TRP A 154 25.17 -5.25 20.32
N CYS A 155 25.56 -4.26 19.52
CA CYS A 155 25.55 -4.38 18.08
C CYS A 155 26.81 -5.12 17.62
N PRO A 156 26.67 -6.24 16.88
CA PRO A 156 27.79 -6.93 16.28
C PRO A 156 28.59 -6.01 15.34
N SER A 157 29.92 -6.16 15.33
CA SER A 157 30.82 -5.28 14.56
C SER A 157 30.61 -5.37 13.04
N ASP A 158 30.14 -6.51 12.54
CA ASP A 158 29.74 -6.72 11.14
C ASP A 158 28.48 -5.93 10.75
N ARG A 159 27.62 -5.60 11.72
CA ARG A 159 26.36 -4.84 11.50
C ARG A 159 26.48 -3.35 11.81
N ALA A 160 27.63 -2.89 12.30
CA ALA A 160 27.87 -1.48 12.63
C ALA A 160 27.62 -0.54 11.43
N ALA A 161 27.99 -0.95 10.21
CA ALA A 161 27.76 -0.17 8.99
C ALA A 161 26.26 -0.06 8.67
N SER A 162 25.50 -1.16 8.78
CA SER A 162 24.05 -1.17 8.58
C SER A 162 23.32 -0.27 9.58
N LEU A 163 23.74 -0.30 10.86
CA LEU A 163 23.20 0.59 11.87
C LEU A 163 23.51 2.06 11.58
N GLN A 164 24.70 2.36 11.04
CA GLN A 164 25.05 3.71 10.62
C GLN A 164 24.18 4.20 9.46
N LEU A 165 23.88 3.34 8.47
CA LEU A 165 22.94 3.68 7.38
C LEU A 165 21.54 3.97 7.93
N LEU A 166 21.08 3.17 8.89
CA LEU A 166 19.79 3.36 9.54
C LEU A 166 19.73 4.69 10.31
N ARG A 167 20.79 5.04 11.05
CA ARG A 167 20.93 6.35 11.73
C ARG A 167 20.94 7.52 10.74
N ALA A 168 21.57 7.33 9.58
CA ALA A 168 21.60 8.36 8.54
C ALA A 168 20.24 8.63 7.92
N ALA A 169 19.42 7.58 7.75
CA ALA A 169 18.05 7.75 7.29
C ALA A 169 17.11 8.28 8.38
N PHE A 170 17.33 7.92 9.65
CA PHE A 170 16.48 8.28 10.78
C PHE A 170 17.30 8.90 11.93
N PRO A 171 17.55 10.23 11.90
CA PRO A 171 18.45 10.89 12.87
C PRO A 171 18.02 10.78 14.34
N ARG A 172 16.74 10.52 14.61
CA ARG A 172 16.17 10.41 15.97
C ARG A 172 16.01 8.98 16.45
N ILE A 173 16.49 7.99 15.69
CA ILE A 173 16.25 6.59 15.99
C ILE A 173 16.86 6.14 17.32
N ASP A 174 18.03 6.66 17.67
CA ASP A 174 18.69 6.38 18.95
C ASP A 174 17.86 6.87 20.15
N GLU A 175 17.17 8.01 20.03
CA GLU A 175 16.30 8.56 21.07
C GLU A 175 14.99 7.77 21.18
N VAL A 176 14.34 7.49 20.04
CA VAL A 176 13.01 6.88 20.00
C VAL A 176 13.10 5.41 20.43
N TRP A 177 14.10 4.68 19.94
CA TRP A 177 14.31 3.26 20.23
C TRP A 177 15.25 3.02 21.41
N GLN A 178 15.87 4.07 21.96
CA GLN A 178 16.77 3.98 23.11
C GLN A 178 17.93 3.00 22.86
N LEU A 179 18.54 3.07 21.68
CA LEU A 179 19.58 2.14 21.21
C LEU A 179 20.84 2.14 22.09
N GLY A 180 21.06 3.21 22.87
CA GLY A 180 22.14 3.28 23.86
C GLY A 180 21.88 2.53 25.17
N LYS A 181 20.70 1.92 25.37
CA LYS A 181 20.39 1.15 26.57
C LYS A 181 20.70 -0.34 26.36
N ASP A 182 21.94 -0.71 26.64
CA ASP A 182 22.42 -2.09 26.48
C ASP A 182 21.57 -3.12 27.24
N ALA A 183 21.00 -2.76 28.40
CA ALA A 183 20.13 -3.65 29.17
C ALA A 183 18.87 -4.12 28.42
N LEU A 184 18.39 -3.34 27.44
CA LEU A 184 17.22 -3.70 26.61
C LEU A 184 17.62 -4.55 25.41
N TRP A 185 18.76 -4.21 24.78
CA TRP A 185 19.14 -4.76 23.48
C TRP A 185 20.09 -5.95 23.56
N GLN A 186 20.91 -6.08 24.62
CA GLN A 186 21.75 -7.27 24.82
C GLN A 186 20.93 -8.57 24.91
N PRO A 187 19.85 -8.66 25.70
CA PRO A 187 19.02 -9.87 25.75
C PRO A 187 18.30 -10.14 24.43
N TRP A 188 17.89 -9.08 23.73
CA TRP A 188 17.23 -9.18 22.43
C TRP A 188 18.19 -9.71 21.35
N ALA A 189 19.41 -9.17 21.28
CA ALA A 189 20.43 -9.59 20.31
C ALA A 189 20.95 -11.01 20.57
N ALA A 190 20.91 -11.47 21.82
CA ALA A 190 21.29 -12.83 22.20
C ALA A 190 20.17 -13.87 22.02
N SER A 191 18.93 -13.44 21.72
CA SER A 191 17.79 -14.33 21.56
C SER A 191 17.79 -15.01 20.19
N ASP A 192 17.55 -16.33 20.15
CA ASP A 192 17.37 -17.08 18.90
C ASP A 192 16.07 -16.68 18.15
N LYS A 193 15.13 -16.04 18.84
CA LYS A 193 13.85 -15.54 18.31
C LYS A 193 13.69 -14.07 18.65
N CYS A 194 14.57 -13.25 18.10
CA CYS A 194 14.60 -11.82 18.37
C CYS A 194 13.30 -11.11 17.90
N GLU A 195 12.58 -11.69 16.95
CA GLU A 195 11.29 -11.19 16.46
C GLU A 195 10.18 -11.18 17.53
N ASP A 196 10.25 -12.08 18.50
CA ASP A 196 9.25 -12.22 19.57
C ASP A 196 9.69 -11.54 20.88
N SER A 197 10.99 -11.24 21.03
CA SER A 197 11.59 -10.77 22.29
C SER A 197 11.75 -9.26 22.40
N PHE A 198 10.97 -8.48 21.64
CA PHE A 198 10.97 -7.01 21.77
C PHE A 198 10.39 -6.56 23.10
N ASP A 199 11.02 -5.58 23.73
CA ASP A 199 10.44 -4.90 24.88
C ASP A 199 9.16 -4.14 24.50
N SER A 200 8.10 -4.31 25.28
CA SER A 200 6.78 -3.69 25.05
C SER A 200 6.82 -2.16 24.91
N SER A 201 7.73 -1.49 25.63
CA SER A 201 7.87 -0.03 25.62
C SER A 201 8.41 0.50 24.30
N ILE A 202 9.25 -0.28 23.61
CA ILE A 202 9.84 0.05 22.30
C ILE A 202 8.95 -0.47 21.18
N TYR A 203 8.36 -1.66 21.34
CA TYR A 203 7.51 -2.29 20.33
C TYR A 203 6.39 -1.35 19.84
N SER A 204 5.75 -0.62 20.76
CA SER A 204 4.70 0.36 20.44
C SER A 204 5.18 1.59 19.66
N ARG A 205 6.47 1.91 19.69
CA ARG A 205 7.08 3.08 19.03
C ARG A 205 7.61 2.79 17.64
N MET A 206 7.66 1.51 17.25
CA MET A 206 8.17 1.06 15.96
C MET A 206 7.03 0.65 15.03
N SER A 207 7.12 1.05 13.76
CA SER A 207 6.27 0.49 12.72
C SER A 207 6.58 -1.00 12.53
N SER A 208 5.63 -1.77 11.97
CA SER A 208 5.89 -3.18 11.68
C SER A 208 7.06 -3.38 10.72
N PHE A 209 7.27 -2.48 9.76
CA PHE A 209 8.37 -2.58 8.81
C PHE A 209 9.72 -2.16 9.43
N GLN A 210 9.73 -1.19 10.34
CA GLN A 210 10.92 -0.82 11.10
C GLN A 210 11.47 -1.97 11.95
N ARG A 211 10.60 -2.83 12.47
CA ARG A 211 11.02 -4.05 13.18
C ARG A 211 11.72 -5.01 12.23
N VAL A 212 11.22 -5.17 11.01
CA VAL A 212 11.88 -5.98 9.97
C VAL A 212 13.24 -5.39 9.63
N LEU A 213 13.35 -4.07 9.47
CA LEU A 213 14.62 -3.38 9.21
C LEU A 213 15.66 -3.60 10.31
N LEU A 214 15.23 -3.63 11.58
CA LEU A 214 16.15 -3.84 12.70
C LEU A 214 16.62 -5.30 12.81
N ILE A 215 15.77 -6.26 12.44
CA ILE A 215 16.11 -7.70 12.45
C ILE A 215 17.06 -8.07 11.31
N GLN A 216 16.97 -7.36 10.17
CA GLN A 216 17.74 -7.63 8.95
C GLN A 216 19.26 -7.53 9.13
#